data_AF-A0A3M8AM05-F1
#
_entry.id   AF-A0A3M8AM05-F1
#
_cell.length_a   1.000
_cell.length_b   1.000
_cell.length_c   1.000
_cell.angle_alpha   90.00
_cell.angle_beta   90.00
_cell.angle_gamma   90.00
#
_symmetry.space_group_name_H-M   'P 1'
#
loop_
_entity.id
_entity.type
_entity.pdbx_description
1 polymer ?
#
loop_
_entity_poly.entity_id
_entity_poly.type
_entity_poly.pdbx_seq_one_letter_code
_entity_poly.pdbx_strand_id
1 'polypeptide(L)'
;MHLFAQSLLLCRLPPLVTTLFSNLIGFGALLPFLVASLPQVAYSPRLASWLLLFVTAVVMHGIVTLIWNSQLQKVGAAKAAMFSNLEPFIAMLFGFFLLAKPITAVQLFGAVLIIAGVTLTTTSKEPRDQHELSSFPTGVK
;
A
#
# COMPACT_ATOMS: atom_id res chain seq x y z
N MET A 1 21.75 -10.17 -15.83
CA MET A 1 21.04 -9.39 -16.88
C MET A 1 19.52 -9.53 -16.84
N HIS A 2 18.94 -10.71 -16.55
CA HIS A 2 17.46 -10.88 -16.50
C HIS A 2 16.72 -10.03 -15.44
N LEU A 3 17.35 -9.75 -14.29
CA LEU A 3 16.78 -8.89 -13.23
C LEU A 3 16.80 -7.38 -13.59
N PHE A 4 17.78 -6.95 -14.38
CA PHE A 4 17.92 -5.55 -14.83
C PHE A 4 16.92 -5.20 -15.94
N ALA A 5 16.55 -6.18 -16.78
CA ALA A 5 15.50 -6.04 -17.78
C ALA A 5 14.09 -5.96 -17.15
N GLN A 6 13.86 -6.67 -16.05
CA GLN A 6 12.60 -6.57 -15.28
C GLN A 6 12.42 -5.17 -14.67
N SER A 7 13.48 -4.57 -14.11
CA SER A 7 13.43 -3.17 -13.64
C SER A 7 13.27 -2.15 -14.77
N LEU A 8 13.76 -2.46 -15.99
CA LEU A 8 13.63 -1.54 -17.13
C LEU A 8 12.23 -1.55 -17.76
N LEU A 9 11.51 -2.68 -17.74
CA LEU A 9 10.13 -2.79 -18.23
C LEU A 9 9.08 -2.23 -17.25
N LEU A 10 9.34 -2.30 -15.93
CA LEU A 10 8.48 -1.71 -14.90
C LEU A 10 8.42 -0.16 -14.97
N CYS A 11 9.42 0.47 -15.60
CA CYS A 11 9.56 1.92 -15.69
C CYS A 11 8.53 2.62 -16.61
N ARG A 12 7.62 1.88 -17.24
CA ARG A 12 6.59 2.42 -18.16
C ARG A 12 5.21 1.77 -18.00
N LEU A 13 4.99 0.90 -17.01
CA LEU A 13 3.66 0.30 -16.85
C LEU A 13 2.68 1.39 -16.39
N PRO A 14 1.59 1.63 -17.16
CA PRO A 14 0.54 2.52 -16.71
C PRO A 14 0.05 2.05 -15.33
N PRO A 15 -0.23 2.95 -14.38
CA PRO A 15 -0.87 2.61 -13.10
C PRO A 15 -2.11 1.71 -13.24
N LEU A 16 -2.78 1.79 -14.41
CA LEU A 16 -3.88 0.93 -14.80
C LEU A 16 -3.48 -0.54 -14.92
N VAL A 17 -2.36 -0.83 -15.60
CA VAL A 17 -1.91 -2.20 -15.83
C VAL A 17 -1.46 -2.85 -14.52
N THR A 18 -0.73 -2.13 -13.68
CA THR A 18 -0.32 -2.65 -12.36
C THR A 18 -1.52 -2.97 -11.47
N THR A 19 -2.55 -2.12 -11.50
CA THR A 19 -3.79 -2.34 -10.75
C THR A 19 -4.56 -3.56 -11.28
N LEU A 20 -4.71 -3.69 -12.60
CA LEU A 20 -5.41 -4.82 -13.22
C LEU A 20 -4.73 -6.15 -12.91
N PHE A 21 -3.42 -6.25 -13.08
CA PHE A 21 -2.67 -7.47 -12.77
C PHE A 21 -2.77 -7.83 -11.28
N SER A 22 -2.63 -6.84 -10.38
CA SER A 22 -2.74 -7.07 -8.94
C SER A 22 -4.11 -7.60 -8.55
N ASN A 23 -5.19 -7.03 -9.09
CA ASN A 23 -6.55 -7.48 -8.83
C ASN A 23 -6.82 -8.87 -9.42
N LEU A 24 -6.31 -9.17 -10.62
CA LEU A 24 -6.49 -10.49 -11.25
C LEU A 24 -5.74 -11.59 -10.49
N ILE A 25 -4.51 -11.32 -10.06
CA ILE A 25 -3.73 -12.24 -9.25
C ILE A 25 -4.42 -12.46 -7.90
N GLY A 26 -4.87 -11.38 -7.24
CA GLY A 26 -5.62 -11.45 -5.99
C GLY A 26 -6.90 -12.27 -6.12
N PHE A 27 -7.68 -12.04 -7.18
CA PHE A 27 -8.88 -12.82 -7.49
C PHE A 27 -8.55 -14.30 -7.69
N GLY A 28 -7.55 -14.61 -8.53
CA GLY A 28 -7.12 -16.00 -8.78
C GLY A 28 -6.62 -16.69 -7.52
N ALA A 29 -5.89 -15.99 -6.65
CA ALA A 29 -5.41 -16.52 -5.39
C ALA A 29 -6.53 -16.82 -4.38
N LEU A 30 -7.65 -16.09 -4.46
CA LEU A 30 -8.82 -16.31 -3.59
C LEU A 30 -9.75 -17.41 -4.09
N LEU A 31 -9.70 -17.81 -5.38
CA LEU A 31 -10.52 -18.90 -5.93
C LEU A 31 -10.39 -20.23 -5.19
N PRO A 32 -9.20 -20.76 -4.84
CA PRO A 32 -9.11 -22.03 -4.12
C PRO A 32 -9.73 -21.93 -2.71
N PHE A 33 -9.60 -20.78 -2.03
CA PHE A 33 -10.22 -20.55 -0.74
C PHE A 33 -11.74 -20.47 -0.82
N LEU A 34 -12.27 -19.87 -1.89
CA LEU A 34 -13.70 -19.85 -2.17
C LEU A 34 -14.22 -21.28 -2.31
N VAL A 35 -13.60 -22.10 -3.16
CA VAL A 35 -14.01 -23.50 -3.39
C VAL A 35 -13.94 -24.32 -2.10
N ALA A 36 -12.88 -24.17 -1.31
CA ALA A 36 -12.74 -24.86 -0.03
C ALA A 36 -13.79 -24.44 1.01
N SER A 37 -14.27 -23.19 0.93
CA SER A 37 -15.21 -22.64 1.91
C SER A 37 -16.68 -22.79 1.50
N LEU A 38 -16.99 -23.17 0.25
CA LEU A 38 -18.35 -23.34 -0.28
C LEU A 38 -19.34 -24.06 0.67
N PRO A 39 -18.97 -25.14 1.39
CA PRO A 39 -19.90 -25.85 2.26
C PRO A 39 -20.36 -25.04 3.49
N GLN A 40 -19.66 -23.95 3.82
CA GLN A 40 -19.85 -23.15 5.04
C GLN A 40 -20.35 -21.72 4.73
N VAL A 41 -20.46 -21.33 3.46
CA VAL A 41 -20.84 -19.95 3.09
C VAL A 41 -22.35 -19.77 3.16
N ALA A 42 -22.80 -19.03 4.17
CA ALA A 42 -24.14 -18.46 4.20
C ALA A 42 -24.20 -17.22 3.28
N TYR A 43 -24.92 -17.32 2.16
CA TYR A 43 -25.13 -16.19 1.25
C TYR A 43 -26.30 -15.31 1.72
N SER A 44 -26.10 -14.00 1.73
CA SER A 44 -27.17 -13.04 1.98
C SER A 44 -28.03 -12.87 0.72
N PRO A 45 -29.35 -13.09 0.76
CA PRO A 45 -30.23 -12.85 -0.40
C PRO A 45 -30.51 -11.36 -0.63
N ARG A 46 -30.06 -10.48 0.27
CA ARG A 46 -30.40 -9.06 0.25
C ARG A 46 -29.59 -8.32 -0.83
N LEU A 47 -30.28 -7.77 -1.83
CA LEU A 47 -29.67 -6.98 -2.91
C LEU A 47 -28.77 -5.85 -2.40
N ALA A 48 -29.13 -5.22 -1.28
CA ALA A 48 -28.32 -4.18 -0.66
C ALA A 48 -26.90 -4.64 -0.29
N SER A 49 -26.74 -5.88 0.20
CA SER A 49 -25.42 -6.44 0.53
C SER A 49 -24.56 -6.60 -0.72
N TRP A 50 -25.15 -7.09 -1.82
CA TRP A 50 -24.48 -7.25 -3.10
C TRP A 50 -24.09 -5.91 -3.73
N LEU A 51 -24.98 -4.90 -3.66
CA LEU A 51 -24.68 -3.54 -4.10
C LEU A 51 -23.53 -2.93 -3.30
N LEU A 52 -23.53 -3.11 -1.97
CA LEU A 52 -22.48 -2.57 -1.11
C LEU A 52 -21.13 -3.25 -1.37
N LEU A 53 -21.13 -4.56 -1.64
CA LEU A 53 -19.94 -5.29 -2.11
C LEU A 53 -19.45 -4.78 -3.46
N PHE A 54 -20.35 -4.59 -4.43
CA PHE A 54 -20.01 -4.09 -5.75
C PHE A 54 -19.41 -2.68 -5.67
N VAL A 55 -20.05 -1.78 -4.93
CA VAL A 55 -19.54 -0.41 -4.71
C VAL A 55 -18.17 -0.46 -4.03
N THR A 56 -17.99 -1.29 -3.00
CA THR A 56 -16.69 -1.43 -2.32
C THR A 56 -15.62 -1.96 -3.26
N ALA A 57 -15.94 -2.96 -4.09
CA ALA A 57 -15.02 -3.52 -5.08
C ALA A 57 -14.57 -2.45 -6.08
N VAL A 58 -15.51 -1.70 -6.66
CA VAL A 58 -15.20 -0.65 -7.65
C VAL A 58 -14.42 0.51 -7.02
N VAL A 59 -14.88 1.01 -5.87
CA VAL A 59 -14.27 2.18 -5.23
C VAL A 59 -12.89 1.84 -4.67
N MET A 60 -12.77 0.80 -3.84
CA MET A 60 -11.49 0.48 -3.19
C MET A 60 -10.51 -0.17 -4.16
N HIS A 61 -10.93 -1.20 -4.91
CA HIS A 61 -10.01 -1.95 -5.76
C HIS A 61 -9.86 -1.37 -7.16
N GLY A 62 -10.78 -0.51 -7.59
CA GLY A 62 -10.65 0.24 -8.85
C GLY A 62 -10.06 1.62 -8.60
N ILE A 63 -10.83 2.53 -8.00
CA ILE A 63 -10.47 3.95 -7.96
C ILE A 63 -9.30 4.21 -7.01
N VAL A 64 -9.38 3.73 -5.76
CA VAL A 64 -8.38 4.03 -4.72
C VAL A 64 -7.02 3.44 -5.07
N THR A 65 -6.97 2.17 -5.49
CA THR A 65 -5.72 1.51 -5.94
C THR A 65 -5.11 2.18 -7.17
N LEU A 66 -5.91 2.66 -8.13
CA LEU A 66 -5.40 3.41 -9.29
C LEU A 66 -4.75 4.73 -8.85
N ILE A 67 -5.44 5.48 -7.99
CA ILE A 67 -4.90 6.73 -7.44
C ILE A 67 -3.61 6.43 -6.67
N TRP A 68 -3.63 5.42 -5.79
CA TRP A 68 -2.46 5.02 -5.01
C TRP A 68 -1.27 4.67 -5.90
N ASN A 69 -1.45 3.80 -6.90
CA ASN A 69 -0.40 3.41 -7.84
C ASN A 69 0.13 4.62 -8.64
N SER A 70 -0.74 5.54 -9.03
CA SER A 70 -0.35 6.76 -9.76
C SER A 70 0.43 7.74 -8.87
N GLN A 71 0.01 7.93 -7.62
CA GLN A 71 0.69 8.82 -6.67
C GLN A 71 2.00 8.21 -6.15
N LEU A 72 2.07 6.89 -6.02
CA LEU A 72 3.29 6.18 -5.63
C LEU A 72 4.44 6.48 -6.62
N GLN A 73 4.14 6.53 -7.92
CA GLN A 73 5.12 6.89 -8.95
C GLN A 73 5.61 8.35 -8.83
N LYS A 74 4.81 9.26 -8.27
CA LYS A 74 5.13 10.69 -8.14
C LYS A 74 5.82 11.03 -6.81
N VAL A 75 5.35 10.46 -5.71
CA VAL A 75 5.77 10.79 -4.34
C VAL A 75 6.97 9.93 -3.89
N GLY A 76 7.18 8.79 -4.56
CA GLY A 76 8.28 7.86 -4.29
C GLY A 76 7.95 6.86 -3.17
N ALA A 77 8.54 5.67 -3.27
CA ALA A 77 8.23 4.54 -2.39
C ALA A 77 8.48 4.82 -0.90
N ALA A 78 9.53 5.59 -0.56
CA ALA A 78 9.88 5.87 0.84
C ALA A 78 8.80 6.69 1.57
N LYS A 79 8.29 7.76 0.93
CA LYS A 79 7.23 8.59 1.51
C LYS A 79 5.91 7.82 1.57
N ALA A 80 5.57 7.06 0.53
CA ALA A 80 4.37 6.23 0.53
C ALA A 80 4.40 5.18 1.64
N ALA A 81 5.55 4.53 1.88
CA ALA A 81 5.72 3.58 2.97
C ALA A 81 5.50 4.22 4.36
N MET A 82 5.96 5.47 4.56
CA MET A 82 5.67 6.21 5.79
C MET A 82 4.16 6.43 5.98
N PHE A 83 3.42 6.78 4.92
CA PHE A 83 1.96 6.93 4.99
C PHE A 83 1.24 5.60 5.26
N SER A 84 1.66 4.51 4.61
CA SER A 84 1.08 3.17 4.84
C SER A 84 1.27 2.70 6.29
N ASN A 85 2.42 3.01 6.90
CA ASN A 85 2.64 2.69 8.31
C ASN A 85 1.71 3.45 9.25
N LEU A 86 1.23 4.65 8.86
CA LEU A 86 0.29 5.43 9.65
C LEU A 86 -1.16 4.96 9.51
N GLU A 87 -1.48 4.18 8.47
CA GLU A 87 -2.83 3.69 8.18
C GLU A 87 -3.50 2.99 9.39
N PRO A 88 -2.84 2.08 10.13
CA PRO A 88 -3.47 1.42 11.28
C PRO A 88 -3.78 2.38 12.44
N PHE A 89 -2.96 3.41 12.62
CA PHE A 89 -3.22 4.45 13.62
C PHE A 89 -4.46 5.27 13.25
N ILE A 90 -4.58 5.67 11.99
CA ILE A 90 -5.76 6.37 11.48
C ILE A 90 -7.00 5.46 11.58
N ALA A 91 -6.88 4.20 11.19
CA ALA A 91 -7.97 3.23 11.29
C ALA A 91 -8.46 3.04 12.73
N MET A 92 -7.56 3.05 13.72
CA MET A 92 -7.92 3.02 15.14
C MET A 92 -8.75 4.25 15.53
N LEU A 93 -8.32 5.45 15.14
CA LEU A 93 -9.05 6.69 15.42
C LEU A 93 -10.45 6.67 14.80
N PHE A 94 -10.57 6.30 13.52
CA PHE A 94 -11.87 6.18 12.86
C PHE A 94 -12.73 5.07 13.47
N GLY A 95 -12.14 3.96 13.91
CA GLY A 95 -12.85 2.91 14.64
C GLY A 95 -13.45 3.40 15.96
N PHE A 96 -12.74 4.26 16.69
CA PHE A 96 -13.27 4.89 17.89
C PHE A 96 -14.38 5.90 17.57
N PHE A 97 -14.15 6.83 16.64
CA PHE A 97 -15.09 7.91 16.36
C PHE A 97 -16.33 7.49 15.56
N LEU A 98 -16.19 6.66 14.53
CA LEU A 98 -17.31 6.27 13.66
C LEU A 98 -18.00 4.99 14.13
N LEU A 99 -17.24 4.01 14.63
CA LEU A 99 -17.77 2.71 15.01
C LEU A 99 -18.01 2.59 16.53
N ALA A 100 -17.72 3.65 17.31
CA ALA A 100 -17.82 3.65 18.78
C ALA A 100 -17.08 2.48 19.44
N LYS A 101 -16.01 1.96 18.81
CA LYS A 101 -15.24 0.84 19.35
C LYS A 101 -14.27 1.34 20.42
N PRO A 102 -14.25 0.73 21.62
CA PRO A 102 -13.32 1.14 22.67
C PRO A 102 -11.87 0.87 22.22
N ILE A 103 -10.99 1.84 22.48
CA ILE A 103 -9.56 1.71 22.21
C ILE A 103 -8.95 0.82 23.29
N THR A 104 -8.30 -0.27 22.89
CA THR A 104 -7.66 -1.20 23.83
C THR A 104 -6.22 -0.79 24.13
N ALA A 105 -5.68 -1.25 25.27
CA ALA A 105 -4.28 -0.99 25.63
C ALA A 105 -3.29 -1.51 24.57
N VAL A 106 -3.62 -2.64 23.92
CA VAL A 106 -2.80 -3.22 22.83
C VAL A 106 -2.79 -2.29 21.60
N GLN A 107 -3.94 -1.71 21.25
CA GLN A 107 -4.02 -0.74 20.15
C GLN A 107 -3.22 0.52 20.45
N LEU A 108 -3.26 1.01 21.70
CA LEU A 108 -2.49 2.17 22.11
C LEU A 108 -0.98 1.89 22.05
N PHE A 109 -0.53 0.71 22.48
CA PHE A 109 0.87 0.29 22.35
C PHE A 109 1.29 0.21 20.88
N GLY A 110 0.45 -0.38 20.02
CA GLY A 110 0.68 -0.42 18.57
C GLY A 110 0.77 0.98 17.95
N ALA A 111 -0.09 1.92 18.37
CA ALA A 111 -0.06 3.30 17.93
C ALA A 111 1.26 4.00 18.29
N VAL A 112 1.75 3.82 19.51
CA VAL A 112 3.05 4.36 19.94
C VAL A 112 4.19 3.79 19.09
N LEU A 113 4.16 2.49 18.82
CA LEU A 113 5.18 1.81 18.02
C LEU A 113 5.20 2.32 16.57
N ILE A 114 4.03 2.53 15.96
CA ILE A 114 3.89 3.11 14.62
C ILE A 114 4.50 4.51 14.58
N ILE A 115 4.13 5.38 15.52
CA ILE A 115 4.63 6.76 15.57
C ILE A 115 6.16 6.76 15.71
N ALA A 116 6.70 5.96 16.64
CA ALA A 116 8.14 5.83 16.85
C ALA A 116 8.87 5.35 15.57
N GLY A 117 8.35 4.32 14.89
CA GLY A 117 8.93 3.80 13.66
C GLY A 117 8.93 4.82 12.52
N VAL A 118 7.83 5.57 12.34
CA VAL A 118 7.75 6.63 11.32
C VAL A 118 8.71 7.78 11.64
N THR A 119 8.83 8.20 12.91
CA THR A 119 9.76 9.28 13.31
C THR A 119 11.22 8.88 13.10
N LEU A 120 11.60 7.66 13.47
CA LEU A 120 12.95 7.13 13.27
C LEU A 120 13.32 7.07 11.78
N THR A 121 12.46 6.49 10.96
CA THR A 121 12.70 6.36 9.51
C THR A 121 12.72 7.71 8.78
N THR A 122 11.98 8.70 9.29
CA THR A 122 11.99 10.06 8.71
C THR A 122 13.26 10.83 9.06
N THR A 123 13.83 10.59 10.24
CA THR A 123 15.02 11.29 10.75
C THR A 123 16.31 10.70 10.18
N SER A 124 16.34 9.41 9.89
CA SER A 124 17.53 8.68 9.41
C SER A 124 17.87 8.92 7.93
N LYS A 125 17.59 10.10 7.37
CA LYS A 125 18.06 10.46 6.03
C LYS A 125 19.59 10.45 6.02
N GLU A 126 20.16 9.37 5.49
CA GLU A 126 21.56 9.20 5.18
C GLU A 126 22.10 10.46 4.46
N PRO A 127 23.21 11.07 4.93
CA PRO A 127 23.97 12.05 4.17
C PRO A 127 24.48 11.38 2.89
N ARG A 128 23.73 11.52 1.80
CA ARG A 128 24.07 10.90 0.52
C ARG A 128 25.25 11.66 -0.11
N ASP A 129 26.45 11.18 0.19
CA ASP A 129 27.70 11.24 -0.60
C ASP A 129 27.78 12.37 -1.64
N GLN A 130 27.91 13.62 -1.16
CA GLN A 130 28.44 14.71 -1.98
C GLN A 130 29.98 14.69 -2.04
N HIS A 131 30.64 13.74 -1.37
CA HIS A 131 32.10 13.68 -1.25
C HIS A 131 32.81 12.93 -2.39
N GLU A 132 32.07 12.21 -3.26
CA GLU A 132 32.66 11.45 -4.39
C GLU A 132 32.67 12.22 -5.73
N LEU A 133 31.91 13.33 -5.84
CA LEU A 133 31.85 14.13 -7.08
C LEU A 133 32.83 15.31 -7.11
N SER A 134 33.45 15.66 -5.97
CA SER A 134 34.50 16.68 -5.90
C SER A 134 35.92 16.13 -6.10
N SER A 135 36.08 14.82 -6.20
CA SER A 135 37.39 14.15 -6.38
C SER A 135 37.72 13.79 -7.84
N PHE A 136 36.93 14.24 -8.82
CA PHE A 136 37.35 14.17 -10.23
C PHE A 136 38.25 15.36 -10.57
N PRO A 137 39.57 15.18 -10.70
CA PRO A 137 40.42 16.25 -11.23
C PRO A 137 40.09 16.45 -12.70
N THR A 138 39.38 17.53 -13.03
CA THR A 138 39.36 18.12 -14.38
C THR A 138 40.73 18.76 -14.64
N GLY A 139 41.74 17.90 -14.80
CA GLY A 139 43.09 18.25 -15.19
C GLY A 139 43.41 17.64 -16.53
N VAL A 140 42.96 18.27 -17.62
CA VAL A 140 43.56 18.12 -18.95
C VAL A 140 43.71 19.52 -19.52
N LYS A 141 44.95 20.02 -19.45
CA LYS A 141 45.46 21.08 -20.31
C LYS A 141 45.69 20.52 -21.70
#